data_AF-A0A640V0C9-F1
#
_entry.id   AF-A0A640V0C9-F1
#
_cell.length_a   1.000
_cell.length_b   1.000
_cell.length_c   1.000
_cell.angle_alpha   90.00
_cell.angle_beta   90.00
_cell.angle_gamma   90.00
#
_symmetry.space_group_name_H-M   'P 1'
#
loop_
_entity.id
_entity.type
_entity.pdbx_description
1 polymer ?
#
loop_
_entity_poly.entity_id
_entity_poly.type
_entity_poly.pdbx_seq_one_letter_code
_entity_poly.pdbx_strand_id
1 'polypeptide(L)'
;MFEGSPPRLLPWTRQDGGPCYLSTDDPDSRLSVLADTVEADQLAAAEALLDDLPVRPPAPGADAQELWRLIAVLCAALRDVLRIAVSRGQRLPEPCDHGESRLCEARTCCRACRQRIYL
;
A
#
# COMPACT_ATOMS: atom_id res chain seq x y z
N MET A 1 -21.96 16.32 15.09
CA MET A 1 -21.03 15.18 15.11
C MET A 1 -20.08 15.39 13.95
N PHE A 2 -18.78 15.44 14.19
CA PHE A 2 -17.80 15.74 13.14
C PHE A 2 -17.75 14.59 12.12
N GLU A 3 -18.41 14.77 10.97
CA GLU A 3 -18.30 13.88 9.81
C GLU A 3 -17.02 14.25 9.04
N GLY A 4 -15.86 13.93 9.63
CA GLY A 4 -14.57 14.05 8.97
C GLY A 4 -14.25 12.81 8.12
N SER A 5 -13.35 12.96 7.15
CA SER A 5 -12.81 11.82 6.39
C SER A 5 -12.20 10.79 7.35
N PRO A 6 -12.39 9.47 7.12
CA PRO A 6 -11.70 8.45 7.92
C PRO A 6 -10.19 8.68 7.87
N PRO A 7 -9.47 8.50 8.98
CA PRO A 7 -8.05 8.74 9.01
C PRO A 7 -7.31 7.74 8.11
N ARG A 8 -6.38 8.24 7.29
CA ARG A 8 -5.52 7.45 6.41
C ARG A 8 -4.43 6.75 7.23
N LEU A 9 -4.19 5.47 6.98
CA LEU A 9 -2.99 4.79 7.47
C LEU A 9 -1.78 5.25 6.66
N LEU A 10 -0.69 5.64 7.33
CA LEU A 10 0.55 6.07 6.70
C LEU A 10 1.49 4.87 6.48
N PRO A 11 2.38 4.92 5.47
CA PRO A 11 3.30 3.82 5.13
C PRO A 11 4.50 3.72 6.08
N TRP A 12 4.50 4.47 7.18
CA TRP A 12 5.50 4.41 8.24
C TRP A 12 4.85 4.21 9.61
N THR A 13 5.61 3.60 10.51
CA THR A 13 5.18 3.36 11.89
C THR A 13 5.58 4.51 12.80
N ARG A 14 4.93 4.57 13.96
CA ARG A 14 5.36 5.43 15.06
C ARG A 14 6.62 4.82 15.70
N GLN A 15 7.33 5.60 16.51
CA GLN A 15 8.56 5.17 17.20
C GLN A 15 8.41 3.91 18.05
N ASP A 16 7.20 3.62 18.56
CA ASP A 16 6.86 2.41 19.31
C ASP A 16 6.55 1.20 18.42
N GLY A 17 6.66 1.34 17.09
CA GLY A 17 6.31 0.32 16.10
C GLY A 17 4.82 0.23 15.78
N GLY A 18 3.97 1.05 16.39
CA GLY A 18 2.53 1.07 16.13
C GLY A 18 2.15 1.72 14.79
N PRO A 19 0.94 1.44 14.27
CA PRO A 19 0.43 2.09 13.07
C PRO A 19 0.30 3.61 13.26
N CYS A 20 0.59 4.38 12.21
CA CYS A 20 0.47 5.83 12.22
C CYS A 20 -0.68 6.27 11.31
N TYR A 21 -1.53 7.18 11.80
CA TYR A 21 -2.72 7.63 11.07
C TYR A 21 -2.74 9.14 10.86
N LEU A 22 -3.17 9.57 9.68
CA LEU A 22 -3.37 10.97 9.30
C LEU A 22 -4.87 11.27 9.21
N SER A 23 -5.34 12.23 10.01
CA SER A 23 -6.68 12.79 9.92
C SER A 23 -6.59 14.11 9.16
N THR A 24 -7.07 14.15 7.92
CA THR A 24 -7.10 15.34 7.07
C THR A 24 -8.33 15.30 6.16
N ASP A 25 -8.95 16.46 5.95
CA ASP A 25 -10.00 16.63 4.94
C ASP A 25 -9.43 17.03 3.57
N ASP A 26 -8.14 17.38 3.53
CA ASP A 26 -7.40 17.70 2.31
C ASP A 26 -6.62 16.46 1.81
N PRO A 27 -7.02 15.84 0.69
CA PRO A 27 -6.31 14.71 0.10
C PRO A 27 -4.93 15.09 -0.45
N ASP A 28 -4.68 16.36 -0.78
CA ASP A 28 -3.41 16.86 -1.34
C ASP A 28 -2.52 17.50 -0.26
N SER A 29 -2.83 17.26 1.01
CA SER A 29 -2.02 17.74 2.12
C SER A 29 -0.57 17.26 1.97
N ARG A 30 0.40 18.05 2.48
CA ARG A 30 1.83 17.70 2.42
C ARG A 30 2.15 16.29 2.91
N LEU A 31 1.43 15.82 3.93
CA LEU A 31 1.63 14.47 4.47
C LEU A 31 0.97 13.40 3.61
N SER A 32 -0.16 13.70 2.95
CA SER A 32 -0.78 12.80 1.98
C SER A 32 0.13 12.58 0.77
N VAL A 33 0.66 13.65 0.18
CA VAL A 33 1.58 13.58 -0.97
C VAL A 33 2.87 12.84 -0.60
N LEU A 34 3.39 13.07 0.61
CA LEU A 34 4.55 12.33 1.12
C LEU A 34 4.23 10.83 1.27
N ALA A 35 3.04 10.49 1.79
CA ALA A 35 2.61 9.11 1.90
C ALA A 35 2.51 8.43 0.53
N ASP A 36 1.91 9.08 -0.46
CA ASP A 36 1.82 8.56 -1.83
C ASP A 36 3.21 8.31 -2.44
N THR A 37 4.15 9.23 -2.21
CA THR A 37 5.54 9.10 -2.68
C THR A 37 6.22 7.88 -2.04
N VAL A 38 6.12 7.75 -0.71
CA VAL A 38 6.73 6.63 0.01
C VAL A 38 6.10 5.29 -0.37
N GLU A 39 4.78 5.25 -0.57
CA GLU A 39 4.09 4.06 -1.06
C GLU A 39 4.60 3.64 -2.44
N ALA A 40 4.74 4.59 -3.38
CA ALA A 40 5.31 4.33 -4.70
C ALA A 40 6.76 3.80 -4.61
N ASP A 41 7.59 4.43 -3.78
CA ASP A 41 8.99 4.01 -3.56
C ASP A 41 9.08 2.61 -2.96
N GLN A 42 8.22 2.27 -1.98
CA GLN A 42 8.18 0.94 -1.37
C GLN A 42 7.76 -0.15 -2.37
N LEU A 43 6.80 0.14 -3.25
CA LEU A 43 6.39 -0.79 -4.31
C LEU A 43 7.53 -1.00 -5.32
N ALA A 44 8.19 0.08 -5.77
CA ALA A 44 9.32 -0.01 -6.69
C ALA A 44 10.52 -0.75 -6.08
N ALA A 45 10.81 -0.52 -4.79
CA ALA A 45 11.87 -1.24 -4.08
C ALA A 45 11.57 -2.73 -3.97
N ALA A 46 10.32 -3.11 -3.71
CA ALA A 46 9.90 -4.51 -3.67
C ALA A 46 10.03 -5.18 -5.04
N GLU A 47 9.70 -4.49 -6.13
CA GLU A 47 9.92 -4.98 -7.50
C GLU A 47 11.42 -5.19 -7.78
N ALA A 48 12.27 -4.21 -7.48
CA ALA A 48 13.72 -4.31 -7.69
C ALA A 48 14.35 -5.47 -6.89
N LEU A 49 13.93 -5.68 -5.64
CA LEU A 49 14.38 -6.81 -4.83
C LEU A 49 14.01 -8.16 -5.44
N LEU A 50 12.86 -8.25 -6.10
CA LEU A 50 12.43 -9.49 -6.75
C LEU A 50 13.19 -9.78 -8.04
N ASP A 51 13.65 -8.74 -8.74
CA ASP A 51 14.47 -8.85 -9.95
C ASP A 51 15.91 -9.27 -9.65
N ASP A 52 16.45 -8.82 -8.51
CA ASP A 52 17.81 -9.16 -8.06
C ASP A 52 17.96 -10.58 -7.49
N LEU A 53 16.85 -11.24 -7.12
CA LEU A 53 16.90 -12.54 -6.47
C LEU A 53 17.30 -13.66 -7.44
N PRO A 54 18.33 -14.48 -7.09
CA PRO A 54 18.83 -15.49 -8.00
C PRO A 54 17.77 -16.56 -8.27
N VAL A 55 17.62 -16.90 -9.55
CA VAL A 55 16.66 -17.90 -10.05
C VAL A 55 16.92 -19.31 -9.47
N ARG A 56 18.11 -19.54 -8.90
CA ARG A 56 18.53 -20.88 -8.42
C ARG A 56 19.25 -20.80 -7.07
N PRO A 57 18.96 -21.75 -6.14
CA PRO A 57 19.73 -21.87 -4.91
C PRO A 57 21.21 -22.25 -5.18
N PRO A 58 22.16 -21.79 -4.35
CA PRO A 58 23.55 -22.22 -4.29
C PRO A 58 23.65 -23.71 -3.96
N ALA A 59 24.84 -24.29 -4.21
CA ALA A 59 25.12 -25.72 -4.03
C ALA A 59 24.73 -26.23 -2.62
N PRO A 60 24.23 -27.48 -2.51
CA PRO A 60 23.46 -27.92 -1.35
C PRO A 60 24.29 -28.17 -0.07
N GLY A 61 23.75 -27.68 1.04
CA GLY A 61 23.75 -28.31 2.36
C GLY A 61 22.31 -28.36 2.88
N ALA A 62 21.94 -29.31 3.75
CA ALA A 62 20.55 -29.53 4.17
C ALA A 62 19.85 -28.27 4.72
N ASP A 63 20.55 -27.47 5.52
CA ASP A 63 20.02 -26.23 6.11
C ASP A 63 19.86 -25.10 5.07
N ALA A 64 20.70 -25.09 4.02
CA ALA A 64 20.58 -24.13 2.94
C ALA A 64 19.31 -24.40 2.12
N GLN A 65 18.94 -25.66 1.92
CA GLN A 65 17.80 -26.00 1.08
C GLN A 65 16.46 -25.53 1.65
N GLU A 66 16.26 -25.63 2.97
CA GLU A 66 15.05 -25.12 3.62
C GLU A 66 14.99 -23.58 3.59
N LEU A 67 16.11 -22.90 3.84
CA LEU A 67 16.18 -21.45 3.72
C LEU A 67 15.82 -20.97 2.31
N TRP A 68 16.35 -21.62 1.27
CA TRP A 68 16.05 -21.27 -0.12
C TRP A 68 14.60 -21.55 -0.50
N ARG A 69 14.00 -22.62 0.05
CA ARG A 69 12.57 -22.88 -0.10
C ARG A 69 11.74 -21.76 0.50
N LEU A 70 12.07 -21.29 1.71
CA LEU A 70 11.38 -20.18 2.37
C LEU A 70 11.53 -18.87 1.59
N ILE A 71 12.73 -18.55 1.10
CA ILE A 71 12.98 -17.37 0.26
C ILE A 71 12.11 -17.44 -1.01
N ALA A 72 12.07 -18.59 -1.69
CA ALA A 72 11.27 -18.75 -2.91
C ALA A 72 9.76 -18.53 -2.65
N VAL A 73 9.24 -19.05 -1.54
CA VAL A 73 7.84 -18.83 -1.12
C VAL A 73 7.58 -17.36 -0.79
N LEU A 74 8.50 -16.70 -0.08
CA LEU A 74 8.40 -15.26 0.22
C LEU A 74 8.38 -14.42 -1.06
N CYS A 75 9.24 -14.73 -2.04
CA CYS A 75 9.27 -14.04 -3.32
C CYS A 75 7.95 -14.21 -4.08
N ALA A 76 7.41 -15.43 -4.11
CA ALA A 76 6.12 -15.70 -4.75
C ALA A 76 4.98 -14.92 -4.08
N ALA A 77 4.93 -14.92 -2.75
CA ALA A 77 3.93 -14.16 -1.99
C ALA A 77 4.05 -12.66 -2.24
N LEU A 78 5.27 -12.11 -2.29
CA LEU A 78 5.49 -10.69 -2.55
C LEU A 78 5.05 -10.29 -3.97
N ARG A 79 5.35 -11.11 -4.98
CA ARG A 79 4.85 -10.89 -6.36
C ARG A 79 3.32 -10.86 -6.40
N ASP A 80 2.66 -11.77 -5.68
CA ASP A 80 1.20 -11.79 -5.61
C ASP A 80 0.64 -10.54 -4.92
N VAL A 81 1.26 -10.09 -3.83
CA VAL A 81 0.87 -8.85 -3.14
C VAL A 81 1.03 -7.64 -4.05
N LEU A 82 2.15 -7.50 -4.77
CA LEU A 82 2.38 -6.41 -5.72
C LEU A 82 1.33 -6.41 -6.83
N ARG A 83 1.05 -7.57 -7.43
CA ARG A 83 -0.02 -7.71 -8.44
C ARG A 83 -1.38 -7.28 -7.89
N ILE A 84 -1.71 -7.64 -6.65
CA ILE A 84 -2.95 -7.21 -5.99
C ILE A 84 -2.96 -5.69 -5.77
N ALA A 85 -1.86 -5.12 -5.31
CA ALA A 85 -1.72 -3.69 -5.05
C ALA A 85 -1.90 -2.87 -6.34
N VAL A 86 -1.18 -3.20 -7.42
CA VAL A 86 -1.32 -2.55 -8.73
C VAL A 86 -2.75 -2.69 -9.26
N SER A 87 -3.32 -3.90 -9.21
CA SER A 87 -4.70 -4.14 -9.65
C SER A 87 -5.73 -3.35 -8.85
N ARG A 88 -5.50 -3.16 -7.54
CA ARG A 88 -6.35 -2.34 -6.67
C ARG A 88 -6.22 -0.85 -7.02
N GLY A 89 -5.00 -0.36 -7.22
CA GLY A 89 -4.73 1.02 -7.64
C GLY A 89 -5.41 1.37 -8.97
N GLN A 90 -5.33 0.49 -9.97
CA GLN A 90 -6.00 0.69 -11.27
C GLN A 90 -7.53 0.74 -11.21
N ARG A 91 -8.15 0.22 -10.14
CA ARG A 91 -9.61 0.30 -9.92
C ARG A 91 -10.01 1.51 -9.07
N LEU A 92 -9.05 2.26 -8.52
CA LEU A 92 -9.35 3.53 -7.88
C LEU A 92 -9.78 4.49 -8.98
N PRO A 93 -10.94 5.15 -8.83
CA PRO A 93 -11.33 6.17 -9.78
C PRO A 93 -10.46 7.42 -9.55
N GLU A 94 -10.37 8.28 -10.55
CA GLU A 94 -9.64 9.55 -10.41
C GLU A 94 -10.20 10.38 -9.25
N PRO A 95 -9.38 11.13 -8.51
CA PRO A 95 -9.87 12.08 -7.52
C PRO A 95 -10.82 13.07 -8.19
N CYS A 96 -11.98 13.32 -7.57
CA CYS A 96 -12.85 14.41 -8.00
C CYS A 96 -12.58 15.66 -7.14
N ASP A 97 -12.67 16.85 -7.72
CA ASP A 97 -12.31 18.13 -7.08
C ASP A 97 -13.24 18.58 -5.93
N HIS A 98 -14.16 17.73 -5.49
CA HIS A 98 -15.23 18.12 -4.57
C HIS A 98 -14.85 18.16 -3.08
N GLY A 99 -13.64 17.71 -2.70
CA GLY A 99 -13.04 17.86 -1.35
C GLY A 99 -13.75 17.14 -0.19
N GLU A 100 -15.06 16.93 -0.24
CA GLU A 100 -15.84 16.31 0.83
C GLU A 100 -15.98 14.80 0.60
N SER A 101 -15.50 14.00 1.55
CA SER A 101 -15.61 12.54 1.54
C SER A 101 -16.58 12.02 2.61
N ARG A 102 -17.14 10.83 2.40
CA ARG A 102 -18.04 10.11 3.29
C ARG A 102 -17.74 8.62 3.25
N LEU A 103 -17.74 7.96 4.41
CA LEU A 103 -17.74 6.51 4.51
C LEU A 103 -19.13 5.93 4.17
N CYS A 104 -19.18 5.04 3.18
CA CYS A 104 -20.39 4.28 2.82
C CYS A 104 -20.00 2.80 2.60
N GLU A 105 -20.61 1.89 3.36
CA GLU A 105 -20.36 0.44 3.23
C GLU A 105 -18.86 0.06 3.25
N ALA A 106 -18.11 0.66 4.18
CA ALA A 106 -16.65 0.52 4.33
C ALA A 106 -15.80 1.09 3.17
N ARG A 107 -16.36 1.95 2.31
CA ARG A 107 -15.65 2.64 1.22
C ARG A 107 -15.68 4.15 1.46
N THR A 108 -14.57 4.83 1.18
CA THR A 108 -14.55 6.30 1.18
C THR A 108 -15.04 6.79 -0.18
N CYS A 109 -16.12 7.57 -0.20
CA CYS A 109 -16.70 8.15 -1.42
C CYS A 109 -16.81 9.66 -1.30
N CYS A 110 -16.75 10.38 -2.40
CA CYS A 110 -17.11 11.79 -2.46
C CYS A 110 -18.58 11.97 -2.05
N ARG A 111 -18.83 12.95 -1.18
CA ARG A 111 -20.19 13.28 -0.74
C ARG A 111 -21.03 13.85 -1.88
N ALA A 112 -20.43 14.62 -2.79
CA ALA A 112 -21.12 15.32 -3.87
C ALA A 112 -21.43 14.39 -5.06
N CYS A 113 -20.42 13.75 -5.64
CA CYS A 113 -20.59 12.92 -6.85
C CYS A 113 -20.68 11.42 -6.58
N ARG A 114 -20.53 10.97 -5.31
CA ARG A 114 -20.51 9.56 -4.89
C ARG A 114 -19.41 8.70 -5.53
N GLN A 115 -18.43 9.33 -6.20
CA GLN A 115 -17.23 8.66 -6.70
C GLN A 115 -16.42 8.11 -5.53
N ARG A 116 -15.94 6.88 -5.63
CA ARG A 116 -15.04 6.33 -4.60
C ARG A 116 -13.76 7.16 -4.58
N ILE A 117 -13.14 7.38 -3.44
CA ILE A 117 -11.88 8.14 -3.33
C ILE A 117 -10.77 7.20 -2.85
N TYR A 118 -11.08 6.22 -2.01
CA TYR A 118 -10.15 5.18 -1.57
C TYR A 118 -10.86 3.82 -1.41
N LEU A 119 -10.06 2.74 -1.44
CA LEU A 119 -10.49 1.35 -1.18
C LEU A 119 -10.70 1.10 0.31
#